data_AF-A0A4S8HQW8-F1
#
_entry.id   AF-A0A4S8HQW8-F1
#
_cell.length_a   1.000
_cell.length_b   1.000
_cell.length_c   1.000
_cell.angle_alpha   90.00
_cell.angle_beta   90.00
_cell.angle_gamma   90.00
#
_symmetry.space_group_name_H-M   'P 1'
#
loop_
_entity.id
_entity.type
_entity.pdbx_description
1 polymer ?
#
loop_
_entity_poly.entity_id
_entity_poly.type
_entity_poly.pdbx_seq_one_letter_code
_entity_poly.pdbx_strand_id
1 'polypeptide(L)'
;MTKVTVSYGQTWLDIAMQELGDIERAIELARLNGRSVTDALEAGEILNVPDFDTSKRSIVQLFRNSANKPASGEVLIAADGDTGGNEGIEFWALENDFVVS
;
A
#
# COMPACT_ATOMS: atom_id res chain seq x y z
N MET A 1 5.25 17.24 -11.95
CA MET A 1 5.37 16.80 -10.53
C MET A 1 4.10 17.18 -9.79
N THR A 2 3.40 16.18 -9.27
CA THR A 2 2.07 16.34 -8.66
C THR A 2 2.12 15.89 -7.20
N LYS A 3 1.31 16.50 -6.35
CA LYS A 3 1.14 16.07 -4.95
C LYS A 3 -0.10 15.20 -4.82
N VAL A 4 0.04 14.07 -4.14
CA VAL A 4 -1.05 13.10 -3.97
C VAL A 4 -1.19 12.77 -2.50
N THR A 5 -2.42 12.76 -2.01
CA THR A 5 -2.75 12.40 -0.63
C THR A 5 -3.05 10.91 -0.55
N VAL A 6 -2.36 10.22 0.34
CA VAL A 6 -2.51 8.79 0.61
C VAL A 6 -3.88 8.52 1.23
N SER A 7 -4.60 7.55 0.67
CA SER A 7 -5.83 7.02 1.27
C SER A 7 -5.51 5.86 2.22
N TYR A 8 -6.43 5.56 3.13
CA TYR A 8 -6.25 4.47 4.08
C TYR A 8 -5.99 3.12 3.38
N GLY A 9 -5.01 2.36 3.89
CA GLY A 9 -4.65 1.04 3.38
C GLY A 9 -3.89 1.03 2.05
N GLN A 10 -3.41 2.18 1.56
CA GLN A 10 -2.61 2.22 0.33
C GLN A 10 -1.14 1.91 0.58
N THR A 11 -0.52 1.21 -0.37
CA THR A 11 0.93 0.95 -0.42
C THR A 11 1.60 1.82 -1.48
N TRP A 12 2.94 1.84 -1.50
CA TRP A 12 3.70 2.47 -2.58
C TRP A 12 3.36 1.89 -3.97
N LEU A 13 3.02 0.59 -4.04
CA LEU A 13 2.63 -0.07 -5.29
C LEU A 13 1.26 0.43 -5.77
N ASP A 14 0.32 0.62 -4.84
CA ASP A 14 -1.00 1.20 -5.14
C ASP A 14 -0.87 2.61 -5.73
N ILE A 15 -0.06 3.47 -5.09
CA ILE A 15 0.16 4.84 -5.57
C ILE A 15 0.86 4.86 -6.93
N ALA A 16 1.85 3.99 -7.14
CA ALA A 16 2.55 3.88 -8.42
C ALA A 16 1.58 3.46 -9.54
N MET A 17 0.71 2.48 -9.30
CA MET A 17 -0.32 2.10 -10.26
C MET A 17 -1.36 3.21 -10.50
N GLN A 18 -1.86 3.84 -9.43
CA GLN A 18 -2.89 4.87 -9.50
C GLN A 18 -2.41 6.11 -10.27
N GLU A 19 -1.18 6.57 -10.00
CA GLU A 19 -0.72 7.87 -10.47
C GLU A 19 0.24 7.78 -11.66
N LEU A 20 0.97 6.66 -11.79
CA LEU A 20 1.95 6.44 -12.86
C LEU A 20 1.48 5.40 -13.89
N GLY A 21 0.47 4.58 -13.56
CA GLY A 21 0.03 3.47 -14.39
C GLY A 21 1.09 2.39 -14.58
N ASP A 22 2.09 2.38 -13.70
CA ASP A 22 3.26 1.51 -13.79
C ASP A 22 3.75 1.16 -12.38
N ILE A 23 3.59 -0.11 -12.01
CA ILE A 23 3.96 -0.62 -10.70
C ILE A 23 5.49 -0.68 -10.50
N GLU A 24 6.27 -0.84 -11.58
CA GLU A 24 7.73 -0.95 -11.48
C GLU A 24 8.36 0.36 -10.98
N ARG A 25 7.64 1.48 -11.15
CA ARG A 25 8.06 2.82 -10.69
C ARG A 25 7.82 3.06 -9.19
N ALA A 26 7.32 2.08 -8.43
CA ALA A 26 7.12 2.21 -6.99
C ALA A 26 8.43 2.53 -6.23
N ILE A 27 9.55 1.93 -6.67
CA ILE A 27 10.87 2.19 -6.07
C ILE A 27 11.33 3.63 -6.34
N GLU A 28 11.13 4.13 -7.57
CA GLU A 28 11.41 5.52 -7.93
C GLU A 28 10.59 6.48 -7.06
N LEU A 29 9.29 6.20 -6.92
CA LEU A 29 8.35 6.98 -6.12
C LEU A 29 8.75 7.04 -4.64
N ALA A 30 9.07 5.89 -4.03
CA ALA A 30 9.51 5.83 -2.64
C ALA A 30 10.82 6.61 -2.44
N ARG A 31 11.80 6.40 -3.33
CA ARG A 31 13.09 7.11 -3.29
C ARG A 31 12.92 8.61 -3.43
N LEU A 32 12.01 9.07 -4.29
CA LEU A 32 11.70 10.49 -4.47
C LEU A 32 11.19 11.15 -3.18
N ASN A 33 10.54 10.36 -2.31
CA ASN A 33 10.05 10.80 -1.00
C ASN A 33 11.00 10.43 0.15
N GLY A 34 12.21 9.95 -0.15
CA GLY A 34 13.23 9.61 0.85
C GLY A 34 12.89 8.38 1.70
N ARG A 35 12.06 7.46 1.19
CA ARG A 35 11.52 6.29 1.90
C ARG A 35 11.86 4.99 1.17
N SER A 36 11.77 3.87 1.87
CA SER A 36 11.82 2.53 1.26
C SER A 36 10.44 2.16 0.70
N VAL A 37 10.41 1.35 -0.36
CA VAL A 37 9.15 0.82 -0.93
C VAL A 37 8.39 -0.10 0.05
N THR A 38 9.08 -0.61 1.07
CA THR A 38 8.50 -1.44 2.14
C THR A 38 8.00 -0.62 3.32
N ASP A 39 8.26 0.69 3.37
CA ASP A 39 7.79 1.52 4.46
C ASP A 39 6.27 1.67 4.37
N ALA A 40 5.59 1.55 5.51
CA ALA A 40 4.16 1.81 5.58
C ALA A 40 3.85 3.27 5.20
N LEU A 41 2.73 3.47 4.53
CA LEU A 41 2.17 4.79 4.25
C LEU A 41 1.05 5.09 5.23
N GLU A 42 0.99 6.33 5.71
CA GLU A 42 -0.08 6.78 6.60
C GLU A 42 -1.18 7.51 5.82
N ALA A 43 -2.44 7.27 6.18
CA ALA A 43 -3.56 7.96 5.57
C ALA A 43 -3.45 9.48 5.81
N GLY A 44 -3.62 10.26 4.75
CA GLY A 44 -3.45 11.72 4.79
C GLY A 44 -2.03 12.22 4.51
N GLU A 45 -1.03 11.33 4.44
CA GLU A 45 0.33 11.68 4.00
C GLU A 45 0.31 12.27 2.59
N ILE A 46 1.13 13.29 2.34
CA ILE A 46 1.25 13.93 1.02
C ILE A 46 2.56 13.49 0.38
N LEU A 47 2.45 12.79 -0.75
CA LEU A 47 3.60 12.29 -1.51
C LEU A 47 3.87 13.18 -2.72
N ASN A 48 5.16 13.36 -3.03
CA ASN A 48 5.60 13.90 -4.30
C ASN A 48 5.59 12.79 -5.35
N VAL A 49 4.91 13.01 -6.45
CA VAL A 49 4.76 12.02 -7.52
C VAL A 49 5.36 12.58 -8.81
N PRO A 50 6.23 11.83 -9.52
CA PRO A 50 6.76 12.26 -10.80
C PRO A 50 5.67 12.25 -11.86
N ASP A 51 5.95 12.81 -13.03
CA ASP A 51 5.00 12.75 -14.13
C ASP A 51 4.94 11.32 -14.71
N PHE A 52 3.75 10.90 -15.11
CA PHE A 52 3.53 9.59 -15.71
C PHE A 52 3.86 9.62 -17.22
N ASP A 53 4.23 8.47 -17.79
CA ASP A 53 4.39 8.37 -19.23
C ASP A 53 3.03 8.47 -19.91
N THR A 54 2.91 9.36 -20.89
CA THR A 54 1.73 9.51 -21.74
C THR A 54 1.20 8.21 -22.33
N SER A 55 2.06 7.21 -22.55
CA SER A 55 1.66 5.86 -23.00
C SER A 55 0.78 5.11 -21.98
N LYS A 56 0.91 5.43 -20.69
CA LYS A 56 0.16 4.84 -19.56
C LYS A 56 -1.10 5.63 -19.20
N ARG A 57 -1.46 6.67 -19.96
CA ARG A 57 -2.58 7.57 -19.66
C ARG A 57 -3.90 6.83 -19.42
N SER A 58 -4.23 5.80 -20.20
CA SER A 58 -5.47 5.04 -20.05
C SER A 58 -5.56 4.35 -18.69
N ILE A 59 -4.45 3.81 -18.19
CA ILE A 59 -4.36 3.15 -16.89
C ILE A 59 -4.53 4.20 -15.77
N VAL A 60 -3.81 5.31 -15.86
CA VAL A 60 -3.96 6.41 -14.88
C VAL A 60 -5.39 6.92 -14.85
N GLN A 61 -6.04 7.07 -16.01
CA GLN A 61 -7.45 7.50 -16.10
C GLN A 61 -8.42 6.51 -15.45
N LEU A 62 -8.16 5.20 -15.56
CA LEU A 62 -8.97 4.16 -14.91
C LEU A 62 -9.04 4.37 -13.38
N PHE A 63 -7.91 4.75 -12.78
CA PHE A 63 -7.78 4.96 -11.34
C PHE A 63 -8.17 6.37 -10.86
N ARG A 64 -8.50 7.30 -11.77
CA ARG A 64 -9.12 8.58 -11.39
C ARG A 64 -10.54 8.40 -10.85
N ASN A 65 -11.22 7.31 -11.22
CA ASN A 65 -12.47 6.92 -10.58
C ASN A 65 -12.19 6.42 -9.16
N SER A 66 -12.81 7.04 -8.15
CA SER A 66 -12.64 6.67 -6.75
C SER A 66 -13.03 5.23 -6.45
N ALA A 67 -13.97 4.64 -7.21
CA ALA A 67 -14.39 3.26 -7.05
C ALA A 67 -13.28 2.24 -7.41
N ASN A 68 -12.27 2.67 -8.16
CA ASN A 68 -11.19 1.80 -8.63
C ASN A 68 -9.90 1.97 -7.83
N LYS A 69 -9.87 2.81 -6.78
CA LYS A 69 -8.64 3.06 -6.02
C LYS A 69 -8.22 1.80 -5.24
N PRO A 70 -7.02 1.25 -5.52
CA PRO A 70 -6.54 0.10 -4.78
C PRO A 70 -6.08 0.51 -3.38
N ALA A 71 -6.24 -0.41 -2.45
CA ALA A 71 -5.76 -0.34 -1.07
C ALA A 71 -5.33 -1.76 -0.68
N SER A 72 -4.18 -2.18 -1.19
CA SER A 72 -3.64 -3.53 -1.03
C SER A 72 -2.79 -3.70 0.23
N GLY A 73 -2.63 -2.63 1.02
CA GLY A 73 -1.88 -2.66 2.26
C GLY A 73 -2.58 -3.52 3.31
N GLU A 74 -1.79 -4.21 4.11
CA GLU A 74 -2.31 -4.94 5.25
C GLU A 74 -2.83 -3.97 6.29
N VAL A 75 -4.14 -4.07 6.56
CA VAL A 75 -4.76 -3.43 7.70
C VAL A 75 -4.80 -4.45 8.81
N LEU A 76 -3.91 -4.30 9.78
CA LEU A 76 -4.05 -5.00 11.05
C LEU A 76 -5.31 -4.43 11.71
N ILE A 77 -6.41 -5.17 11.64
CA ILE A 77 -7.52 -4.96 12.55
C ILE A 77 -6.95 -5.37 13.90
N ALA A 78 -6.71 -4.40 14.78
CA ALA A 78 -6.37 -4.70 16.16
C ALA A 78 -7.48 -5.62 16.65
N ALA A 79 -7.14 -6.89 16.88
CA ALA A 79 -8.03 -7.77 17.61
C ALA A 79 -8.32 -7.04 18.91
N ASP A 80 -9.60 -6.79 19.19
CA ASP A 80 -10.03 -6.43 20.54
C ASP A 80 -9.29 -7.38 21.49
N GLY A 81 -8.63 -6.84 22.51
CA GLY A 81 -7.54 -7.46 23.27
C GLY A 81 -7.85 -8.73 24.07
N ASP A 82 -8.75 -9.57 23.58
CA ASP A 82 -9.18 -10.84 24.15
C ASP A 82 -9.65 -11.86 23.08
N THR A 83 -9.53 -11.58 21.77
CA THR A 83 -9.84 -12.57 20.74
C THR A 83 -8.55 -12.94 20.01
N GLY A 84 -8.17 -14.21 20.07
CA GLY A 84 -6.99 -14.75 19.38
C GLY A 84 -6.84 -14.14 17.99
N GLY A 85 -5.63 -13.63 17.71
CA GLY A 85 -5.29 -13.21 16.35
C GLY A 85 -5.65 -14.31 15.36
N ASN A 86 -5.93 -13.93 14.10
CA ASN A 86 -6.39 -14.83 13.04
C ASN A 86 -5.97 -16.29 13.27
N GLU A 87 -6.93 -17.15 13.57
CA GLU A 87 -6.72 -18.58 13.83
C GLU A 87 -7.41 -19.41 12.75
N GLY A 88 -6.81 -20.53 12.34
CA GLY A 88 -7.40 -21.42 11.33
C GLY A 88 -6.36 -22.20 10.53
N ILE A 89 -6.84 -23.02 9.59
CA ILE A 89 -6.00 -23.86 8.71
C ILE A 89 -5.07 -23.07 7.76
N GLU A 90 -5.16 -21.75 7.74
CA GLU A 90 -4.29 -20.84 6.99
C GLU A 90 -3.51 -19.86 7.89
N PHE A 91 -3.77 -19.85 9.20
CA PHE A 91 -3.08 -18.97 10.14
C PHE A 91 -2.44 -19.79 11.26
N TRP A 92 -1.11 -19.90 11.21
CA TRP A 92 -0.28 -20.45 12.28
C TRP A 92 0.57 -19.34 12.89
N ALA A 93 0.26 -18.95 14.12
CA ALA A 93 1.15 -18.12 14.90
C ALA A 93 2.31 -18.98 15.41
N LEU A 94 3.45 -18.94 14.71
CA LEU A 94 4.69 -19.52 15.20
C LEU A 94 5.23 -18.64 16.35
N GLU A 95 5.87 -19.27 17.35
CA GLU A 95 6.43 -18.64 18.57
C GLU A 95 5.43 -18.14 19.63
N ASN A 96 4.13 -18.02 19.33
CA ASN A 96 3.12 -17.68 20.34
C ASN A 96 2.61 -18.91 21.12
N ASP A 97 2.27 -19.99 20.42
CA ASP A 97 1.61 -21.17 21.04
C ASP A 97 2.49 -22.44 21.07
N PHE A 98 3.60 -22.46 20.33
CA PHE A 98 4.47 -23.64 20.23
C PHE A 98 5.71 -23.49 21.12
N VAL A 99 5.56 -23.91 22.39
CA VAL A 99 6.68 -24.01 23.33
C VAL A 99 7.31 -25.40 23.20
N VAL A 100 8.57 -25.46 22.77
CA VAL A 100 9.37 -26.69 22.88
C VAL A 100 10.11 -26.65 24.22
N SER A 101 9.59 -27.39 25.20
CA SER A 101 10.29 -27.69 26.46
C SER A 101 11.06 -28.99 26.38
#